data_AF-A0A2W6NNQ8-F1
#
_entry.id   AF-A0A2W6NNQ8-F1
#
_cell.length_a   1.000
_cell.length_b   1.000
_cell.length_c   1.000
_cell.angle_alpha   90.00
_cell.angle_beta   90.00
_cell.angle_gamma   90.00
#
_symmetry.space_group_name_H-M   'P 1'
#
loop_
_entity.id
_entity.type
_entity.pdbx_description
1 polymer ?
#
loop_
_entity_poly.entity_id
_entity_poly.type
_entity_poly.pdbx_seq_one_letter_code
_entity_poly.pdbx_strand_id
1 'polypeptide(L)'
;MTNFNQKDMDYKVDYLSNLLVEQIFQFGNTYDSLSSSEKGSVKLGFHLDLADNNVTVTDELIGAVKAEFSNSPIVGMLIDYMQSNATEAQKEIISKLEAGHKVSIVRFSEFGFPQLIHTVVESVNVNRYAQYDNALYITHKPKRKRTNWTDIILPYQEVLVYDGWIDLDIESVSQNTIVSNRSITVKQSKYTSFDPQYMADIKSNLNLKPLITINEKEEVITC
;
A
#
# COMPACT_ATOMS: atom_id res chain seq x y z
N MET A 1 17.86 -8.83 27.47
CA MET A 1 18.32 -8.77 26.07
C MET A 1 17.58 -7.62 25.39
N THR A 2 18.29 -6.61 24.90
CA THR A 2 17.67 -5.46 24.21
C THR A 2 17.22 -5.92 22.82
N ASN A 3 15.95 -5.68 22.47
CA ASN A 3 15.40 -6.02 21.15
C ASN A 3 16.14 -5.20 20.05
N PHE A 4 16.46 -5.81 18.90
CA PHE A 4 17.11 -5.14 17.75
C PHE A 4 16.45 -3.79 17.45
N ASN A 5 15.12 -3.76 17.48
CA ASN A 5 14.32 -2.58 17.13
C ASN A 5 14.55 -1.38 18.08
N GLN A 6 15.08 -1.61 19.29
CA GLN A 6 15.37 -0.58 20.30
C GLN A 6 16.82 -0.09 20.27
N LYS A 7 17.67 -0.64 19.40
CA LYS A 7 19.05 -0.20 19.22
C LYS A 7 19.13 1.10 18.42
N ASP A 8 20.25 1.81 18.57
CA ASP A 8 20.59 2.98 17.76
C ASP A 8 20.79 2.60 16.29
N MET A 9 20.71 3.59 15.41
CA MET A 9 20.73 3.35 13.96
C MET A 9 22.08 2.82 13.48
N ASP A 10 23.18 3.33 14.02
CA ASP A 10 24.53 2.91 13.64
C ASP A 10 24.72 1.41 13.93
N TYR A 11 24.32 0.97 15.13
CA TYR A 11 24.32 -0.45 15.49
C TYR A 11 23.45 -1.29 14.55
N LYS A 12 22.26 -0.80 14.19
CA LYS A 12 21.36 -1.53 13.27
C LYS A 12 21.99 -1.71 11.89
N VAL A 13 22.62 -0.67 11.36
CA VAL A 13 23.29 -0.69 10.06
C VAL A 13 24.48 -1.66 10.08
N ASP A 14 25.32 -1.61 11.10
CA ASP A 14 26.44 -2.54 11.28
C ASP A 14 25.97 -3.99 11.42
N TYR A 15 24.92 -4.22 12.20
CA TYR A 15 24.34 -5.54 12.40
C TYR A 15 23.82 -6.15 11.09
N LEU A 16 23.10 -5.37 10.28
CA LEU A 16 22.61 -5.83 8.97
C LEU A 16 23.75 -6.12 8.00
N SER A 17 24.82 -5.32 8.03
CA SER A 17 26.03 -5.57 7.25
C SER A 17 26.66 -6.90 7.62
N ASN A 18 26.83 -7.16 8.93
CA ASN A 18 27.38 -8.41 9.43
C ASN A 18 26.52 -9.62 9.04
N LEU A 19 25.20 -9.55 9.19
CA LEU A 19 24.30 -10.62 8.76
C LEU A 19 24.47 -10.95 7.27
N LEU A 20 24.48 -9.94 6.40
CA LEU A 20 24.67 -10.19 4.97
C LEU A 20 26.05 -10.82 4.70
N VAL A 21 27.09 -10.31 5.35
CA VAL A 21 28.46 -10.81 5.21
C VAL A 21 28.55 -12.27 5.64
N GLU A 22 27.92 -12.66 6.75
CA GLU A 22 27.84 -14.05 7.21
C GLU A 22 27.19 -14.97 6.17
N GLN A 23 26.10 -14.52 5.54
CA GLN A 23 25.43 -15.28 4.48
C GLN A 23 26.30 -15.41 3.21
N ILE A 24 27.02 -14.34 2.84
CA ILE A 24 27.96 -14.37 1.70
C ILE A 24 29.13 -15.31 1.97
N PHE A 25 29.68 -15.31 3.20
CA PHE A 25 30.83 -16.13 3.58
C PHE A 25 30.60 -17.63 3.44
N GLN A 26 29.35 -18.09 3.51
CA GLN A 26 28.99 -19.50 3.27
C GLN A 26 29.40 -19.98 1.86
N PHE A 27 29.54 -19.06 0.91
CA PHE A 27 29.93 -19.34 -0.48
C PHE A 27 31.40 -18.98 -0.77
N GLY A 28 32.13 -18.46 0.21
CA GLY A 28 33.59 -18.20 0.13
C GLY A 28 34.01 -17.12 -0.87
N ASN A 29 33.08 -16.29 -1.34
CA ASN A 29 33.27 -15.35 -2.46
C ASN A 29 32.65 -13.98 -2.15
N THR A 30 32.87 -12.97 -3.00
CA THR A 30 32.17 -11.68 -2.89
C THR A 30 30.80 -11.75 -3.55
N TYR A 31 29.82 -10.96 -3.07
CA TYR A 31 28.46 -11.00 -3.58
C TYR A 31 28.38 -10.88 -5.12
N ASP A 32 29.16 -9.97 -5.71
CA ASP A 32 29.13 -9.75 -7.16
C ASP A 32 29.58 -10.96 -7.98
N SER A 33 30.51 -11.74 -7.44
CA SER A 33 31.06 -12.94 -8.07
C SER A 33 30.18 -14.19 -7.94
N LEU A 34 29.14 -14.14 -7.10
CA LEU A 34 28.19 -15.23 -6.93
C LEU A 34 27.32 -15.43 -8.18
N SER A 35 27.01 -16.68 -8.49
CA SER A 35 26.02 -17.04 -9.50
C SER A 35 24.61 -16.57 -9.10
N SER A 36 23.68 -16.50 -10.06
CA SER A 36 22.30 -16.11 -9.78
C SER A 36 21.62 -17.01 -8.74
N SER A 37 21.94 -18.31 -8.74
CA SER A 37 21.40 -19.26 -7.76
C SER A 37 21.95 -18.99 -6.36
N GLU A 38 23.26 -18.73 -6.23
CA GLU A 38 23.89 -18.44 -4.94
C GLU A 38 23.43 -17.09 -4.38
N LYS A 39 23.27 -16.07 -5.24
CA LYS A 39 22.65 -14.78 -4.85
C LYS A 39 21.23 -14.98 -4.30
N GLY A 40 20.45 -15.88 -4.91
CA GLY A 40 19.14 -16.28 -4.42
C GLY A 40 19.20 -16.91 -3.03
N SER A 41 20.14 -17.82 -2.79
CA SER A 41 20.35 -18.45 -1.47
C SER A 41 20.80 -17.46 -0.40
N VAL A 42 21.73 -16.56 -0.71
CA VAL A 42 22.17 -15.48 0.20
C VAL A 42 20.99 -14.59 0.60
N LYS A 43 20.16 -14.19 -0.37
CA LYS A 43 18.95 -13.39 -0.11
C LYS A 43 17.99 -14.12 0.82
N LEU A 44 17.74 -15.41 0.57
CA LEU A 44 16.85 -16.21 1.41
C LEU A 44 17.40 -16.35 2.84
N GLY A 45 18.69 -16.66 3.00
CA GLY A 45 19.33 -16.77 4.31
C GLY A 45 19.24 -15.45 5.08
N PHE A 46 19.53 -14.33 4.42
CA PHE A 46 19.39 -13.00 5.01
C PHE A 46 17.95 -12.72 5.48
N HIS A 47 16.94 -13.06 4.68
CA HIS A 47 15.53 -12.91 5.08
C HIS A 47 15.14 -13.78 6.28
N LEU A 48 15.65 -15.01 6.35
CA LEU A 48 15.43 -15.90 7.50
C LEU A 48 16.06 -15.32 8.77
N ASP A 49 17.28 -14.80 8.69
CA ASP A 49 17.93 -14.16 9.84
C ASP A 49 17.13 -12.94 10.34
N LEU A 50 16.59 -12.12 9.43
CA LEU A 50 15.73 -11.00 9.81
C LEU A 50 14.47 -11.47 10.55
N ALA A 51 13.87 -12.57 10.10
CA ALA A 51 12.69 -13.15 10.71
C ALA A 51 12.99 -13.73 12.09
N ASP A 52 14.04 -14.54 12.22
CA ASP A 52 14.46 -15.17 13.48
C ASP A 52 14.81 -14.13 14.55
N ASN A 53 15.35 -12.98 14.13
CA ASN A 53 15.68 -11.87 15.03
C ASN A 53 14.55 -10.86 15.22
N ASN A 54 13.36 -11.12 14.68
CA ASN A 54 12.18 -10.24 14.75
C ASN A 54 12.49 -8.79 14.31
N VAL A 55 13.29 -8.65 13.24
CA VAL A 55 13.70 -7.36 12.70
C VAL A 55 12.52 -6.69 11.99
N THR A 56 12.17 -5.48 12.43
CA THR A 56 11.21 -4.63 11.73
C THR A 56 11.95 -3.72 10.78
N VAL A 57 11.74 -3.91 9.48
CA VAL A 57 12.33 -3.05 8.44
C VAL A 57 11.47 -1.80 8.27
N THR A 58 12.11 -0.62 8.28
CA THR A 58 11.47 0.68 8.11
C THR A 58 12.17 1.51 7.03
N ASP A 59 11.49 2.51 6.46
CA ASP A 59 12.09 3.44 5.50
C ASP A 59 13.32 4.18 6.06
N GLU A 60 13.30 4.51 7.35
CA GLU A 60 14.43 5.17 8.02
C GLU A 60 15.67 4.27 8.03
N LEU A 61 15.48 2.98 8.35
CA LEU A 61 16.53 1.98 8.33
C LEU A 61 17.05 1.77 6.90
N ILE A 62 16.16 1.67 5.92
CA ILE A 62 16.53 1.57 4.49
C ILE A 62 17.32 2.82 4.05
N GLY A 63 16.89 4.01 4.47
CA GLY A 63 17.55 5.27 4.19
C GLY A 63 18.95 5.35 4.79
N ALA A 64 19.12 4.93 6.05
CA ALA A 64 20.40 4.87 6.74
C ALA A 64 21.37 3.88 6.06
N VAL A 65 20.89 2.66 5.77
CA VAL A 65 21.66 1.65 5.04
C VAL A 65 22.05 2.16 3.65
N LYS A 66 21.17 2.86 2.94
CA LYS A 66 21.48 3.43 1.62
C LYS A 66 22.52 4.54 1.69
N ALA A 67 22.51 5.34 2.75
CA ALA A 67 23.50 6.40 2.97
C ALA A 67 24.89 5.81 3.23
N GLU A 68 24.97 4.75 4.04
CA GLU A 68 26.24 4.10 4.40
C GLU A 68 26.75 3.16 3.29
N PHE A 69 25.85 2.39 2.67
CA PHE A 69 26.17 1.32 1.73
C PHE A 69 25.45 1.47 0.39
N SER A 70 25.67 2.60 -0.29
CA SER A 70 25.01 2.95 -1.55
C SER A 70 25.06 1.90 -2.67
N ASN A 71 26.10 1.04 -2.71
CA ASN A 71 26.29 -0.02 -3.71
C ASN A 71 25.98 -1.43 -3.19
N SER A 72 25.44 -1.56 -1.98
CA SER A 72 25.19 -2.85 -1.36
C SER A 72 23.83 -3.44 -1.76
N PRO A 73 23.72 -4.77 -1.91
CA PRO A 73 22.44 -5.41 -2.19
C PRO A 73 21.47 -5.38 -1.00
N ILE A 74 21.93 -4.99 0.22
CA ILE A 74 21.11 -4.97 1.45
C ILE A 74 19.82 -4.18 1.22
N VAL A 75 19.90 -2.99 0.59
CA VAL A 75 18.73 -2.14 0.36
C VAL A 75 17.64 -2.87 -0.42
N GLY A 76 18.01 -3.54 -1.52
CA GLY A 76 17.08 -4.32 -2.32
C GLY A 76 16.48 -5.47 -1.52
N MET A 77 17.32 -6.20 -0.79
CA MET A 77 16.86 -7.31 0.06
C MET A 77 15.92 -6.86 1.18
N LEU A 78 16.15 -5.71 1.81
CA LEU A 78 15.28 -5.15 2.85
C LEU A 78 13.91 -4.76 2.29
N ILE A 79 13.89 -4.13 1.11
CA ILE A 79 12.64 -3.79 0.40
C ILE A 79 11.87 -5.08 0.08
N ASP A 80 12.56 -6.08 -0.46
CA ASP A 80 11.95 -7.37 -0.80
C ASP A 80 11.39 -8.06 0.45
N TYR A 81 12.11 -8.02 1.58
CA TYR A 81 11.65 -8.58 2.85
C TYR A 81 10.39 -7.89 3.37
N MET A 82 10.40 -6.55 3.37
CA MET A 82 9.26 -5.73 3.77
C MET A 82 8.01 -6.04 2.92
N GLN A 83 8.18 -6.25 1.61
CA GLN A 83 7.09 -6.66 0.71
C GLN A 83 6.66 -8.12 0.92
N SER A 84 7.59 -9.03 1.23
CA SER A 84 7.28 -10.44 1.47
C SER A 84 6.49 -10.69 2.76
N ASN A 85 6.66 -9.81 3.75
CA ASN A 85 5.90 -9.77 4.99
C ASN A 85 4.51 -9.11 4.83
N ALA A 86 4.16 -8.66 3.63
CA ALA A 86 2.80 -8.26 3.35
C ALA A 86 1.84 -9.44 3.60
N THR A 87 0.70 -9.15 4.20
CA THR A 87 -0.36 -10.16 4.40
C THR A 87 -0.83 -10.72 3.06
N GLU A 88 -1.40 -11.93 3.04
CA GLU A 88 -1.94 -12.52 1.79
C GLU A 88 -2.97 -11.60 1.11
N ALA A 89 -3.78 -10.87 1.88
CA ALA A 89 -4.68 -9.85 1.37
C ALA A 89 -3.93 -8.70 0.66
N GLN A 90 -2.82 -8.24 1.21
CA GLN A 90 -1.99 -7.20 0.58
C GLN A 90 -1.26 -7.70 -0.66
N LYS A 91 -0.79 -8.95 -0.67
CA LYS A 91 -0.21 -9.58 -1.87
C LYS A 91 -1.25 -9.67 -2.98
N GLU A 92 -2.49 -10.04 -2.66
CA GLU A 92 -3.59 -10.03 -3.62
C GLU A 92 -3.82 -8.63 -4.20
N ILE A 93 -3.86 -7.59 -3.36
CA ILE A 93 -4.01 -6.19 -3.80
C ILE A 93 -2.89 -5.80 -4.76
N ILE A 94 -1.63 -6.07 -4.41
CA ILE A 94 -0.47 -5.77 -5.25
C ILE A 94 -0.57 -6.50 -6.59
N SER A 95 -0.98 -7.78 -6.58
CA SER A 95 -1.11 -8.57 -7.81
C SER A 95 -2.24 -8.10 -8.73
N LYS A 96 -3.34 -7.57 -8.18
CA LYS A 96 -4.47 -7.08 -8.98
C LYS A 96 -4.29 -5.66 -9.48
N LEU A 97 -3.42 -4.88 -8.83
CA LEU A 97 -3.15 -3.48 -9.16
C LEU A 97 -1.77 -3.34 -9.79
N GLU A 98 -1.60 -3.98 -10.95
CA GLU A 98 -0.35 -3.94 -11.70
C GLU A 98 -0.10 -2.55 -12.33
N ALA A 99 1.17 -2.24 -12.57
CA ALA A 99 1.57 -1.00 -13.23
C ALA A 99 0.97 -0.90 -14.64
N GLY A 100 0.39 0.26 -14.96
CA GLY A 100 -0.29 0.53 -16.22
C GLY A 100 -1.77 0.14 -16.25
N HIS A 101 -2.28 -0.54 -15.21
CA HIS A 101 -3.68 -0.95 -15.15
C HIS A 101 -4.59 0.26 -14.95
N LYS A 102 -5.61 0.41 -15.81
CA LYS A 102 -6.63 1.45 -15.68
C LYS A 102 -7.69 1.02 -14.68
N VAL A 103 -7.88 1.80 -13.63
CA VAL A 103 -8.82 1.46 -12.55
C VAL A 103 -9.64 2.69 -12.12
N SER A 104 -10.73 2.41 -11.43
CA SER A 104 -11.55 3.41 -10.75
C SER A 104 -11.53 3.17 -9.26
N ILE A 105 -11.02 4.14 -8.51
CA ILE A 105 -10.92 4.07 -7.05
C ILE A 105 -12.08 4.85 -6.45
N VAL A 106 -12.91 4.18 -5.65
CA VAL A 106 -13.96 4.78 -4.84
C VAL A 106 -13.49 4.78 -3.39
N ARG A 107 -13.38 5.96 -2.80
CA ARG A 107 -12.95 6.14 -1.40
C ARG A 107 -13.60 7.37 -0.78
N PHE A 108 -13.46 7.49 0.54
CA PHE A 108 -13.72 8.77 1.20
C PHE A 108 -12.55 9.74 1.01
N SER A 109 -12.87 11.02 0.92
CA SER A 109 -11.94 12.13 1.02
C SER A 109 -11.51 12.33 2.47
N GLU A 110 -10.52 13.20 2.68
CA GLU A 110 -10.06 13.59 4.02
C GLU A 110 -11.17 14.24 4.87
N PHE A 111 -12.21 14.78 4.23
CA PHE A 111 -13.36 15.38 4.89
C PHE A 111 -14.55 14.42 5.03
N GLY A 112 -14.37 13.15 4.67
CA GLY A 112 -15.40 12.12 4.74
C GLY A 112 -16.43 12.18 3.64
N PHE A 113 -16.13 12.90 2.54
CA PHE A 113 -17.01 12.92 1.37
C PHE A 113 -16.66 11.82 0.39
N PRO A 114 -17.66 11.24 -0.27
CA PRO A 114 -17.46 10.27 -1.32
C PRO A 114 -16.66 10.81 -2.52
N GLN A 115 -15.71 10.03 -3.03
CA GLN A 115 -14.95 10.37 -4.24
C GLN A 115 -14.76 9.17 -5.16
N LEU A 116 -14.83 9.43 -6.46
CA LEU A 116 -14.52 8.51 -7.54
C LEU A 116 -13.33 9.07 -8.32
N ILE A 117 -12.26 8.29 -8.39
CA ILE A 117 -11.01 8.67 -9.04
C ILE A 117 -10.74 7.70 -10.17
N HIS A 118 -10.86 8.19 -11.41
CA HIS A 118 -10.37 7.46 -12.57
C HIS A 118 -8.86 7.61 -12.66
N THR A 119 -8.14 6.50 -12.74
CA THR A 119 -6.68 6.55 -12.69
C THR A 119 -6.02 5.40 -13.45
N VAL A 120 -4.68 5.46 -13.52
CA VAL A 120 -3.80 4.42 -14.04
C VAL A 120 -2.79 4.13 -12.93
N VAL A 121 -2.73 2.88 -12.48
CA VAL A 121 -1.80 2.46 -11.43
C VAL A 121 -0.37 2.53 -11.94
N GLU A 122 0.55 2.96 -11.09
CA GLU A 122 1.99 2.95 -11.37
C GLU A 122 2.73 1.99 -10.44
N SER A 123 2.41 2.01 -9.15
CA SER A 123 2.92 1.03 -8.20
C SER A 123 2.03 0.93 -6.97
N VAL A 124 2.10 -0.23 -6.31
CA VAL A 124 1.44 -0.47 -5.02
C VAL A 124 2.46 -1.08 -4.07
N ASN A 125 2.61 -0.49 -2.89
CA ASN A 125 3.55 -0.95 -1.87
C ASN A 125 2.89 -0.92 -0.48
N VAL A 126 3.36 -1.76 0.43
CA VAL A 126 2.99 -1.70 1.85
C VAL A 126 4.12 -1.00 2.59
N ASN A 127 3.78 0.01 3.39
CA ASN A 127 4.74 0.72 4.20
C ASN A 127 4.11 1.24 5.50
N ARG A 128 4.95 1.67 6.43
CA ARG A 128 4.52 2.30 7.67
C ARG A 128 4.09 3.74 7.42
N TYR A 129 2.91 4.10 7.92
CA TYR A 129 2.44 5.48 8.00
C TYR A 129 2.04 5.82 9.43
N ALA A 130 2.73 6.77 10.04
CA ALA A 130 2.55 7.16 11.44
C ALA A 130 2.57 5.96 12.40
N GLN A 131 1.43 5.63 13.00
CA GLN A 131 1.24 4.52 13.94
C GLN A 131 0.81 3.19 13.28
N TYR A 132 0.59 3.18 11.98
CA TYR A 132 0.15 1.99 11.23
C TYR A 132 1.33 1.40 10.46
N ASP A 133 1.71 0.17 10.77
CA ASP A 133 2.87 -0.50 10.16
C ASP A 133 2.56 -1.18 8.81
N ASN A 134 1.29 -1.16 8.39
CA ASN A 134 0.77 -1.90 7.24
C ASN A 134 -0.12 -1.04 6.32
N ALA A 135 0.18 0.25 6.19
CA ALA A 135 -0.54 1.14 5.30
C ALA A 135 -0.21 0.84 3.82
N LEU A 136 -1.21 0.95 2.95
CA LEU A 136 -1.04 0.70 1.53
C LEU A 136 -0.80 2.02 0.78
N TYR A 137 0.29 2.08 0.05
CA TYR A 137 0.65 3.21 -0.80
C TYR A 137 0.32 2.84 -2.23
N ILE A 138 -0.70 3.47 -2.80
CA ILE A 138 -1.03 3.36 -4.21
C ILE A 138 -0.49 4.60 -4.89
N THR A 139 0.52 4.44 -5.74
CA THR A 139 0.98 5.52 -6.63
C THR A 139 0.33 5.34 -7.99
N HIS A 140 -0.33 6.38 -8.47
CA HIS A 140 -1.16 6.33 -9.66
C HIS A 140 -1.21 7.70 -10.35
N LYS A 141 -1.67 7.73 -11.60
CA LYS A 141 -1.85 8.96 -12.37
C LYS A 141 -3.34 9.26 -12.54
N PRO A 142 -3.94 10.16 -11.74
CA PRO A 142 -5.35 10.48 -11.88
C PRO A 142 -5.67 11.08 -13.25
N LYS A 143 -6.85 10.78 -13.77
CA LYS A 143 -7.33 11.30 -15.05
C LYS A 143 -7.31 12.84 -15.00
N ARG A 144 -6.80 13.45 -16.08
CA ARG A 144 -6.61 14.91 -16.23
C ARG A 144 -5.52 15.54 -15.33
N LYS A 145 -4.79 14.75 -14.53
CA LYS A 145 -3.60 15.23 -13.81
C LYS A 145 -2.32 14.92 -14.60
N ARG A 146 -1.34 15.82 -14.53
CA ARG A 146 -0.07 15.68 -15.26
C ARG A 146 0.95 14.84 -14.48
N THR A 147 0.94 14.96 -13.15
CA THR A 147 1.84 14.30 -12.22
C THR A 147 1.20 13.06 -11.62
N ASN A 148 2.06 12.14 -11.16
CA ASN A 148 1.63 11.00 -10.36
C ASN A 148 1.25 11.49 -8.95
N TRP A 149 0.36 10.74 -8.32
CA TRP A 149 -0.19 11.01 -7.01
C TRP A 149 -0.12 9.72 -6.20
N THR A 150 0.14 9.85 -4.90
CA THR A 150 0.19 8.71 -3.99
C THR A 150 -0.92 8.83 -2.97
N ASP A 151 -1.87 7.91 -3.03
CA ASP A 151 -2.89 7.74 -2.01
C ASP A 151 -2.38 6.75 -0.95
N ILE A 152 -2.46 7.15 0.31
CA ILE A 152 -2.10 6.32 1.47
C ILE A 152 -3.40 5.81 2.08
N ILE A 153 -3.62 4.50 2.00
CA ILE A 153 -4.81 3.83 2.52
C ILE A 153 -4.44 3.19 3.86
N LEU A 154 -5.10 3.68 4.92
CA LEU A 154 -4.91 3.18 6.27
C LEU A 154 -5.76 1.93 6.52
N PRO A 155 -5.39 1.05 7.46
CA PRO A 155 -6.06 -0.25 7.67
C PRO A 155 -7.56 -0.20 8.00
N TYR A 156 -8.05 0.96 8.43
CA TYR A 156 -9.47 1.16 8.77
C TYR A 156 -10.27 1.86 7.66
N GLN A 157 -9.61 2.31 6.59
CA GLN A 157 -10.25 3.01 5.48
C GLN A 157 -10.67 1.99 4.42
N GLU A 158 -11.98 1.88 4.23
CA GLU A 158 -12.56 1.08 3.15
C GLU A 158 -12.34 1.78 1.80
N VAL A 159 -11.85 1.03 0.82
CA VAL A 159 -11.65 1.50 -0.55
C VAL A 159 -12.14 0.43 -1.53
N LEU A 160 -12.95 0.83 -2.50
CA LEU A 160 -13.39 -0.04 -3.59
C LEU A 160 -12.60 0.29 -4.83
N VAL A 161 -12.04 -0.74 -5.48
CA VAL A 161 -11.36 -0.56 -6.76
C VAL A 161 -12.10 -1.37 -7.82
N TYR A 162 -12.50 -0.69 -8.89
CA TYR A 162 -13.13 -1.31 -10.05
C TYR A 162 -12.17 -1.35 -11.23
N ASP A 163 -12.31 -2.40 -12.05
CA ASP A 163 -11.56 -2.53 -13.28
C ASP A 163 -12.04 -1.52 -14.33
N GLY A 164 -11.10 -0.88 -15.00
CA GLY A 164 -11.38 0.17 -15.99
C GLY A 164 -11.89 1.49 -15.39
N TRP A 165 -12.36 2.37 -16.27
CA TRP A 165 -12.99 3.63 -15.89
C TRP A 165 -14.50 3.45 -15.92
N ILE A 166 -15.09 3.26 -14.74
CA ILE A 166 -16.52 3.05 -14.60
C ILE A 166 -17.29 4.34 -14.89
N ASP A 167 -18.46 4.21 -15.49
CA ASP A 167 -19.36 5.34 -15.68
C ASP A 167 -20.33 5.40 -14.50
N LEU A 168 -19.95 6.16 -13.47
CA LEU A 168 -20.76 6.38 -12.29
C LEU A 168 -20.89 7.87 -12.02
N ASP A 169 -22.12 8.37 -12.06
CA ASP A 169 -22.43 9.72 -11.59
C ASP A 169 -22.52 9.70 -10.05
N ILE A 170 -21.36 9.90 -9.42
CA ILE A 170 -21.22 9.96 -7.97
C ILE A 170 -22.11 11.02 -7.31
N GLU A 171 -22.43 12.12 -8.00
CA GLU A 171 -23.29 13.17 -7.44
C GLU A 171 -24.73 12.68 -7.36
N SER A 172 -25.22 11.97 -8.37
CA SER A 172 -26.57 11.40 -8.36
C SER A 172 -26.77 10.37 -7.24
N VAL A 173 -25.71 9.60 -6.93
CA VAL A 173 -25.73 8.62 -5.86
C VAL A 173 -25.62 9.30 -4.50
N SER A 174 -24.79 10.34 -4.36
CA SER A 174 -24.48 10.95 -3.06
C SER A 174 -25.34 12.15 -2.67
N GLN A 175 -26.09 12.75 -3.59
CA GLN A 175 -26.81 14.00 -3.35
C GLN A 175 -28.28 13.91 -3.78
N ASN A 176 -29.11 14.65 -3.07
CA ASN A 176 -30.49 14.95 -3.43
C ASN A 176 -30.58 16.38 -3.95
N THR A 177 -31.32 16.57 -5.04
CA THR A 177 -31.69 17.91 -5.51
C THR A 177 -32.92 18.37 -4.75
N ILE A 178 -32.80 19.40 -3.91
CA ILE A 178 -33.93 19.95 -3.15
C ILE A 178 -34.72 20.94 -4.01
N VAL A 179 -34.01 21.82 -4.71
CA VAL A 179 -34.59 22.84 -5.58
C VAL A 179 -33.78 22.89 -6.86
N SER A 180 -34.44 22.84 -8.01
CA SER A 180 -33.82 23.17 -9.29
C SER A 180 -34.78 24.01 -10.10
N ASN A 181 -34.36 25.23 -10.43
CA ASN A 181 -35.07 26.15 -11.31
C ASN A 181 -34.08 26.80 -12.29
N ARG A 182 -34.57 27.71 -13.14
CA ARG A 182 -33.75 28.37 -14.18
C ARG A 182 -32.57 29.18 -13.63
N SER A 183 -32.60 29.60 -12.37
CA SER A 183 -31.62 30.51 -11.78
C SER A 183 -30.70 29.81 -10.77
N ILE A 184 -31.19 28.81 -10.04
CA ILE A 184 -30.48 28.15 -8.94
C ILE A 184 -30.79 26.66 -8.93
N THR A 185 -29.77 25.86 -8.65
CA THR A 185 -29.90 24.47 -8.20
C THR A 185 -29.29 24.33 -6.81
N VAL A 186 -30.06 23.85 -5.85
CA VAL A 186 -29.65 23.53 -4.48
C VAL A 186 -29.62 22.01 -4.33
N LYS A 187 -28.44 21.49 -3.99
CA LYS A 187 -28.22 20.07 -3.69
C LYS A 187 -27.87 19.90 -2.21
N GLN A 188 -28.25 18.77 -1.65
CA GLN A 188 -27.91 18.36 -0.29
C GLN A 188 -27.35 16.94 -0.33
N SER A 189 -26.28 16.69 0.43
CA SER A 189 -25.74 15.34 0.59
C SER A 189 -26.79 14.42 1.23
N LYS A 190 -26.95 13.21 0.70
CA LYS A 190 -27.74 12.13 1.33
C LYS A 190 -27.10 11.65 2.63
N TYR A 191 -25.78 11.78 2.72
CA TYR A 191 -24.95 11.19 3.76
C TYR A 191 -24.30 12.24 4.64
N THR A 192 -24.01 11.83 5.88
CA THR A 192 -23.08 12.54 6.75
C THR A 192 -21.62 12.21 6.39
N SER A 193 -20.66 12.92 6.98
CA SER A 193 -19.23 12.63 6.76
C SER A 193 -18.87 11.21 7.23
N PHE A 194 -18.17 10.46 6.38
CA PHE A 194 -17.73 9.07 6.63
C PHE A 194 -18.87 8.06 6.86
N ASP A 195 -20.06 8.35 6.36
CA ASP A 195 -21.21 7.46 6.47
C ASP A 195 -20.99 6.17 5.64
N PRO A 196 -20.92 4.98 6.27
CA PRO A 196 -20.65 3.73 5.56
C PRO A 196 -21.74 3.37 4.53
N GLN A 197 -22.96 3.90 4.71
CA GLN A 197 -24.07 3.62 3.81
C GLN A 197 -23.79 4.07 2.38
N TYR A 198 -22.91 5.05 2.18
CA TYR A 198 -22.45 5.45 0.85
C TYR A 198 -21.75 4.31 0.09
N MET A 199 -20.86 3.56 0.75
CA MET A 199 -20.13 2.47 0.08
C MET A 199 -21.08 1.33 -0.28
N ALA A 200 -22.04 1.03 0.61
CA ALA A 200 -23.10 0.07 0.35
C ALA A 200 -23.98 0.48 -0.84
N ASP A 201 -24.36 1.75 -0.91
CA ASP A 201 -25.19 2.28 -2.00
C ASP A 201 -24.44 2.30 -3.33
N ILE A 202 -23.13 2.53 -3.35
CA ILE A 202 -22.35 2.35 -4.58
C ILE A 202 -22.31 0.90 -5.02
N LYS A 203 -22.04 -0.04 -4.10
CA LYS A 203 -22.02 -1.47 -4.40
C LYS A 203 -23.38 -1.94 -4.95
N SER A 204 -24.50 -1.37 -4.50
CA SER A 204 -25.84 -1.73 -4.95
C SER A 204 -26.27 -1.04 -6.26
N ASN A 205 -25.86 0.22 -6.48
CA ASN A 205 -26.19 0.95 -7.71
C ASN A 205 -25.33 0.51 -8.90
N LEU A 206 -24.12 0.01 -8.65
CA LEU A 206 -23.27 -0.57 -9.68
C LEU A 206 -23.59 -2.06 -9.85
N ASN A 207 -24.07 -2.46 -11.03
CA ASN A 207 -24.12 -3.88 -11.43
C ASN A 207 -22.73 -4.47 -11.75
N LEU A 208 -21.67 -3.89 -11.17
CA LEU A 208 -20.28 -4.30 -11.37
C LEU A 208 -19.74 -4.76 -10.03
N LYS A 209 -19.06 -5.91 -10.04
CA LYS A 209 -18.31 -6.35 -8.87
C LYS A 209 -16.98 -5.57 -8.80
N PRO A 210 -16.58 -5.06 -7.62
CA PRO A 210 -15.23 -4.52 -7.46
C PRO A 210 -14.17 -5.55 -7.87
N LEU A 211 -13.10 -5.08 -8.51
CA LEU A 211 -11.90 -5.87 -8.77
C LEU A 211 -11.26 -6.31 -7.44
N ILE A 212 -11.21 -5.37 -6.50
CA ILE A 212 -10.84 -5.60 -5.11
C ILE A 212 -11.52 -4.61 -4.16
N THR A 213 -11.86 -5.11 -2.97
CA THR A 213 -12.25 -4.29 -1.82
C THR A 213 -11.11 -4.32 -0.82
N ILE A 214 -10.64 -3.15 -0.42
CA ILE A 214 -9.56 -2.98 0.55
C ILE A 214 -10.19 -2.61 1.89
N ASN A 215 -9.80 -3.31 2.96
CA ASN A 215 -10.28 -3.13 4.32
C ASN A 215 -11.81 -3.12 4.42
N GLU A 216 -12.46 -4.11 3.79
CA GLU A 216 -13.90 -4.31 3.94
C GLU A 216 -14.23 -4.46 5.42
N LYS A 217 -15.12 -3.62 5.94
CA LYS A 217 -15.64 -3.82 7.29
C LYS A 217 -16.63 -4.98 7.21
N GLU A 218 -16.28 -6.11 7.81
CA GLU A 218 -17.26 -7.17 8.06
C GLU A 218 -18.39 -6.55 8.89
N GLU A 219 -19.63 -6.64 8.41
CA GLU A 219 -20.79 -6.27 9.19
C GLU A 219 -20.80 -7.14 10.45
N VAL A 220 -20.61 -6.53 11.61
CA VAL A 220 -20.85 -7.19 12.88
C VAL A 220 -22.33 -7.48 12.92
N ILE A 221 -22.71 -8.73 12.62
CA ILE A 221 -24.06 -9.23 12.84
C ILE A 221 -24.27 -9.20 14.36
N THR A 222 -24.81 -8.11 14.88
CA THR A 222 -25.38 -8.08 16.21
C THR A 222 -26.67 -8.87 16.15
N CYS A 223 -26.60 -10.14 16.56
CA CYS A 223 -27.74 -11.00 16.86
C CYS A 223 -28.59 -10.40 18.00
#